data_AF-A0A7Z9FLU9-F1
#
_entry.id   AF-A0A7Z9FLU9-F1
#
_cell.length_a   1.000
_cell.length_b   1.000
_cell.length_c   1.000
_cell.angle_alpha   90.00
_cell.angle_beta   90.00
_cell.angle_gamma   90.00
#
_symmetry.space_group_name_H-M   'P 1'
#
loop_
_entity.id
_entity.type
_entity.pdbx_description
1 polymer ?
#
loop_
_entity_poly.entity_id
_entity_poly.type
_entity_poly.pdbx_seq_one_letter_code
_entity_poly.pdbx_strand_id
1 'polypeptide(L)' 'MSKSTTQLLEKMDQEDQEKVSYFMSLLLSQSKYSALQKEISLRRKEIRQGKSLTHKEIWNELHV' A
#
# COMPACT_ATOMS: atom_id res chain seq x y z
N MET A 1 -6.18 6.92 0.40
CA MET A 1 -5.47 8.09 -0.18
C MET A 1 -5.28 9.10 0.94
N SER A 2 -4.09 9.69 1.07
CA SER A 2 -3.90 10.84 1.98
C SER A 2 -4.88 11.94 1.57
N LYS A 3 -5.50 12.64 2.55
CA LYS A 3 -6.41 13.78 2.28
C LYS A 3 -5.80 14.80 1.29
N SER A 4 -4.47 14.94 1.31
CA SER A 4 -3.73 15.87 0.45
C SER A 4 -3.67 15.42 -1.02
N THR A 5 -3.67 14.11 -1.31
CA THR A 5 -3.53 13.61 -2.70
C THR A 5 -4.86 13.72 -3.45
N THR A 6 -5.97 13.49 -2.76
CA THR A 6 -7.31 13.62 -3.35
C THR A 6 -7.64 15.07 -3.74
N GLN A 7 -7.27 16.04 -2.90
CA GLN A 7 -7.42 17.47 -3.19
C GLN A 7 -6.57 17.95 -4.36
N LEU A 8 -5.46 17.27 -4.65
CA LEU A 8 -4.59 17.59 -5.79
C LEU A 8 -5.20 17.07 -7.09
N LEU A 9 -5.76 15.84 -7.06
CA LEU A 9 -6.45 15.21 -8.19
C LEU A 9 -7.71 15.98 -8.58
N GLU A 10 -8.48 16.48 -7.61
CA GLU A 10 -9.70 17.28 -7.86
C GLU A 10 -9.42 18.62 -8.56
N LYS A 11 -8.17 19.11 -8.52
CA LYS A 11 -7.75 20.35 -9.20
C LYS A 11 -7.17 20.11 -10.59
N MET A 12 -6.91 18.87 -10.96
CA MET A 12 -6.43 18.50 -12.30
C MET A 12 -7.58 18.55 -13.29
N ASP A 13 -7.26 18.86 -14.55
CA ASP A 13 -8.20 18.64 -15.63
C ASP A 13 -8.43 17.13 -15.86
N GLN A 14 -9.46 16.82 -16.64
CA GLN A 14 -9.89 15.43 -16.84
C GLN A 14 -8.81 14.59 -17.52
N GLU A 15 -8.06 15.16 -18.47
CA GLU A 15 -7.02 14.44 -19.21
C GLU A 15 -5.87 14.02 -18.28
N ASP A 16 -5.46 14.92 -17.39
CA ASP A 16 -4.43 14.65 -16.41
C ASP A 16 -4.90 13.65 -15.35
N GLN A 17 -6.16 13.72 -14.91
CA GLN A 17 -6.74 12.73 -14.00
C GLN A 17 -6.73 11.33 -14.61
N GLU A 18 -7.07 11.20 -15.90
CA GLU A 18 -7.05 9.93 -16.62
C GLU A 18 -5.62 9.37 -16.74
N LYS A 19 -4.65 10.21 -17.09
CA LYS A 19 -3.23 9.83 -17.15
C LYS A 19 -2.69 9.39 -15.80
N VAL A 20 -2.96 10.14 -14.73
CA VAL A 20 -2.50 9.78 -13.39
C VAL A 20 -3.13 8.47 -12.94
N SER A 21 -4.43 8.28 -13.19
CA SER A 21 -5.12 7.03 -12.89
C SER A 21 -4.51 5.85 -13.65
N TYR A 22 -4.18 6.04 -14.93
CA TYR A 22 -3.48 5.05 -15.74
C TYR A 22 -2.10 4.70 -15.15
N PHE A 23 -1.27 5.68 -14.84
CA PHE A 23 0.06 5.44 -14.26
C PHE A 23 0.00 4.77 -12.88
N MET A 24 -0.97 5.14 -12.04
CA MET A 24 -1.19 4.45 -10.77
C MET A 24 -1.58 3.00 -11.00
N SER A 25 -2.46 2.70 -11.95
CA SER A 25 -2.86 1.33 -12.27
C SER A 25 -1.66 0.50 -12.74
N LEU A 26 -0.81 1.08 -13.59
CA LEU A 26 0.41 0.45 -14.08
C LEU A 26 1.38 0.17 -12.93
N LEU A 27 1.62 1.14 -12.05
CA LEU A 27 2.48 0.98 -10.89
C LEU A 27 1.97 -0.13 -9.96
N LEU A 28 0.67 -0.13 -9.63
CA LEU A 28 0.07 -1.12 -8.73
C LEU A 28 0.03 -2.52 -9.34
N SER A 29 -0.02 -2.63 -10.67
CA SER A 29 0.04 -3.92 -11.37
C SER A 29 1.42 -4.59 -11.31
N GLN A 30 2.49 -3.85 -10.99
CA GLN A 30 3.82 -4.44 -10.89
C GLN A 30 3.87 -5.45 -9.74
N SER A 31 4.52 -6.58 -9.99
CA SER A 31 4.58 -7.73 -9.05
C SER A 31 5.05 -7.33 -7.66
N LYS A 32 6.01 -6.40 -7.56
CA LYS A 32 6.53 -5.87 -6.30
C LYS A 32 5.44 -5.23 -5.44
N TYR A 33 4.60 -4.37 -6.02
CA TYR A 33 3.55 -3.66 -5.27
C TYR A 33 2.37 -4.58 -4.96
N SER A 34 2.03 -5.50 -5.87
CA SER A 34 1.02 -6.54 -5.60
C SER A 34 1.42 -7.44 -4.43
N ALA A 35 2.69 -7.87 -4.37
CA ALA A 35 3.23 -8.67 -3.28
C ALA A 35 3.17 -7.90 -1.95
N LEU A 36 3.62 -6.64 -1.94
CA LEU A 36 3.58 -5.79 -0.76
C LEU A 36 2.15 -5.57 -0.26
N GLN A 37 1.18 -5.36 -1.16
CA GLN A 37 -0.22 -5.18 -0.79
C GLN A 37 -0.81 -6.44 -0.14
N LYS A 38 -0.45 -7.63 -0.64
CA LYS A 38 -0.84 -8.92 -0.03
C LYS A 38 -0.25 -9.06 1.38
N GLU A 39 1.03 -8.75 1.53
CA GLU A 39 1.71 -8.78 2.83
C GLU A 39 1.04 -7.83 3.83
N ILE A 40 0.84 -6.56 3.47
CA ILE A 40 0.17 -5.58 4.33
C ILE A 40 -1.24 -6.06 4.72
N SER A 41 -1.97 -6.66 3.79
CA SER A 41 -3.32 -7.16 4.05
C SER A 41 -3.32 -8.33 5.04
N LEU A 42 -2.34 -9.23 4.91
CA LEU A 42 -2.12 -10.34 5.84
C LEU A 42 -1.77 -9.81 7.23
N ARG A 43 -0.79 -8.90 7.34
CA ARG A 43 -0.39 -8.27 8.61
C ARG A 43 -1.53 -7.54 9.29
N ARG A 44 -2.37 -6.81 8.54
CA ARG A 44 -3.58 -6.17 9.08
C ARG A 44 -4.61 -7.17 9.60
N LYS A 45 -4.68 -8.37 9.01
CA LYS A 45 -5.54 -9.45 9.50
C LYS A 45 -4.97 -10.04 10.78
N GLU A 46 -3.66 -10.28 10.85
CA GLU A 46 -2.95 -10.75 12.05
C GLU A 46 -3.15 -9.79 13.23
N ILE A 47 -2.95 -8.48 13.01
CA ILE A 47 -3.18 -7.43 14.02
C ILE A 47 -4.63 -7.47 14.54
N ARG A 48 -5.62 -7.53 13.63
CA ARG A 48 -7.03 -7.63 14.02
C ARG A 48 -7.37 -8.87 14.83
N GLN A 49 -6.63 -9.97 14.62
CA GLN A 49 -6.80 -11.23 15.33
C GLN A 49 -5.96 -11.30 16.62
N GLY A 50 -5.24 -10.24 16.98
CA GLY A 50 -4.33 -10.25 18.12
C GLY A 50 -3.07 -11.11 17.92
N LYS A 51 -2.84 -11.62 16.70
CA LYS A 51 -1.68 -12.43 16.31
C LYS A 51 -0.53 -11.56 15.79
N SER A 52 -0.40 -10.35 16.34
CA SER A 52 0.66 -9.42 15.98
C SER A 52 1.96 -9.86 16.62
N LEU A 53 3.01 -10.07 15.83
CA LEU A 53 4.36 -10.19 16.36
C LEU A 53 4.75 -8.86 17.04
N THR A 54 5.37 -8.96 18.20
CA THR A 54 6.06 -7.87 18.87
C THR A 54 7.33 -7.51 18.10
N HIS A 55 7.82 -6.29 18.27
CA HIS A 55 9.06 -5.82 17.64
C HIS A 55 10.23 -6.80 17.83
N LYS A 56 10.31 -7.44 19.00
CA LYS A 56 11.36 -8.40 19.37
C LYS A 56 11.26 -9.72 18.60
N GLU A 57 10.05 -10.18 18.30
CA GLU A 57 9.82 -11.41 17.53
C GLU A 57 10.15 -11.22 16.05
N ILE A 58 9.89 -10.03 15.50
CA ILE A 58 10.20 -9.70 14.11
C ILE A 58 11.72 -9.77 13.84
N TRP A 59 12.55 -9.21 14.74
CA TRP A 59 14.01 -9.24 14.58
C TRP A 59 14.62 -10.63 14.79
N ASN A 60 14.02 -11.44 15.66
CA ASN A 60 14.51 -12.80 15.91
C ASN A 60 14.21 -13.77 14.75
N GLU A 61 13.06 -13.63 14.07
CA GLU A 61 12.73 -14.48 12.91
C GLU A 61 13.48 -14.07 11.63
N LEU A 62 13.92 -12.81 11.51
CA LEU A 62 14.60 -12.31 10.32
C LEU A 62 16.11 -12.59 10.29
N HIS A 63 16.69 -13.19 11.34
CA HIS A 63 18.13 -13.49 11.45
C HIS A 63 19.04 -12.36 10.95
N VAL A 64 18.75 -11.13 11.36
CA VAL A 64 19.63 -9.96 11.15
C VAL A 64 20.39 -9.66 12.43
#